data_AF-A0A2S0KJ70-F1
#
_entry.id   AF-A0A2S0KJ70-F1
#
_cell.length_a   1.000
_cell.length_b   1.000
_cell.length_c   1.000
_cell.angle_alpha   90.00
_cell.angle_beta   90.00
_cell.angle_gamma   90.00
#
_symmetry.space_group_name_H-M   'P 1'
#
loop_
_entity.id
_entity.type
_entity.pdbx_description
1 polymer ?
#
loop_
_entity_poly.entity_id
_entity_poly.type
_entity_poly.pdbx_seq_one_letter_code
_entity_poly.pdbx_strand_id
1 'polypeptide(L)'
;MSAAEPTDRGPDESGAGTEEGASHERLGESSDDAGIVEAEAEEAAARDDDAVTTELAEDGEDGSAGDSTTEDDPGETLFYEPGGSWALVVIGGGLIAAVAIMEILGPGRVHWPVLSIFFVIFVGFGWLQKAAAQRHVSVHLTETTLRQGAQTVKLADIAEVYPENRGREHAKWESALALGELPAVPRRRKGVGVRMKDGKLAQAWARDVDRFRSELTEAHLAVKMGLTPRKHSGDGADS
;
A
#
# COMPACT_ATOMS: atom_id res chain seq x y z
N MET A 1 -35.19 -72.69 41.99
CA MET A 1 -34.37 -71.66 42.67
C MET A 1 -34.60 -70.37 41.90
N SER A 2 -35.58 -69.55 42.30
CA SER A 2 -35.44 -68.32 43.11
C SER A 2 -34.64 -67.24 42.33
N ALA A 3 -35.14 -66.04 42.00
CA ALA A 3 -36.13 -65.16 42.65
C ALA A 3 -36.83 -64.25 41.59
N ALA A 4 -38.12 -63.91 41.75
CA ALA A 4 -38.67 -62.60 42.21
C ALA A 4 -38.47 -61.44 41.21
N GLU A 5 -39.37 -60.50 40.91
CA GLU A 5 -40.79 -60.17 41.15
C GLU A 5 -41.05 -58.97 40.18
N PRO A 6 -42.28 -58.68 39.71
CA PRO A 6 -42.53 -57.66 38.69
C PRO A 6 -42.74 -56.26 39.30
N THR A 7 -42.66 -55.19 38.51
CA THR A 7 -43.33 -53.93 38.84
C THR A 7 -43.92 -53.27 37.59
N ASP A 8 -45.18 -52.93 37.81
CA ASP A 8 -46.27 -52.42 36.99
C ASP A 8 -46.12 -50.93 36.64
N ARG A 9 -46.96 -50.51 35.67
CA ARG A 9 -47.54 -49.18 35.43
C ARG A 9 -46.73 -48.25 34.51
N GLY A 10 -47.17 -47.82 33.33
CA GLY A 10 -48.48 -47.62 32.71
C GLY A 10 -48.45 -46.26 31.97
N PRO A 11 -49.48 -45.86 31.19
CA PRO A 11 -49.66 -46.20 29.77
C PRO A 11 -49.59 -45.01 28.80
N ASP A 12 -49.56 -45.34 27.49
CA ASP A 12 -50.21 -44.66 26.34
C ASP A 12 -50.07 -43.14 26.20
N GLU A 13 -49.38 -42.69 25.14
CA GLU A 13 -50.00 -41.77 24.15
C GLU A 13 -49.49 -42.04 22.73
N SER A 14 -50.41 -42.61 21.95
CA SER A 14 -50.63 -42.52 20.50
C SER A 14 -50.02 -41.31 19.76
N GLY A 15 -49.55 -41.53 18.52
CA GLY A 15 -49.45 -40.43 17.54
C GLY A 15 -48.42 -40.58 16.43
N ALA A 16 -48.66 -41.49 15.49
CA ALA A 16 -48.05 -41.46 14.17
C ALA A 16 -48.57 -40.27 13.35
N GLY A 17 -47.73 -39.67 12.50
CA GLY A 17 -48.15 -38.61 11.59
C GLY A 17 -47.03 -37.98 10.77
N THR A 18 -46.50 -38.74 9.82
CA THR A 18 -45.83 -38.26 8.60
C THR A 18 -46.67 -37.19 7.90
N GLU A 19 -46.09 -36.03 7.51
CA GLU A 19 -46.43 -35.32 6.27
C GLU A 19 -45.23 -34.47 5.79
N GLU A 20 -44.61 -34.93 4.69
CA GLU A 20 -43.92 -34.08 3.71
C GLU A 20 -44.99 -33.33 2.89
N GLY A 21 -44.74 -32.06 2.55
CA GLY A 21 -45.38 -31.47 1.39
C GLY A 21 -45.55 -29.95 1.39
N ALA A 22 -45.16 -29.37 0.26
CA ALA A 22 -45.62 -28.10 -0.29
C ALA A 22 -44.92 -26.80 0.18
N SER A 23 -43.89 -26.47 -0.58
CA SER A 23 -43.52 -25.11 -0.97
C SER A 23 -44.73 -24.33 -1.51
N HIS A 24 -44.95 -23.10 -1.05
CA HIS A 24 -45.47 -22.01 -1.90
C HIS A 24 -45.12 -20.65 -1.28
N GLU A 25 -44.41 -19.86 -2.10
CA GLU A 25 -44.21 -18.41 -2.15
C GLU A 25 -44.54 -17.55 -0.92
N ARG A 26 -43.47 -17.00 -0.32
CA ARG A 26 -43.52 -15.84 0.58
C ARG A 26 -43.36 -14.58 -0.27
N LEU A 27 -44.46 -13.95 -0.69
CA LEU A 27 -44.44 -12.57 -1.18
C LEU A 27 -44.44 -11.64 0.03
N GLY A 28 -43.25 -11.12 0.35
CA GLY A 28 -43.06 -10.00 1.27
C GLY A 28 -42.41 -8.87 0.48
N GLU A 29 -43.22 -7.88 0.12
CA GLU A 29 -42.77 -6.56 -0.34
C GLU A 29 -41.78 -5.97 0.67
N SER A 30 -40.54 -5.72 0.23
CA SER A 30 -39.62 -4.80 0.90
C SER A 30 -39.17 -3.77 -0.13
N SER A 31 -39.74 -2.57 0.00
CA SER A 31 -39.37 -1.40 -0.77
C SER A 31 -37.88 -1.11 -0.64
N ASP A 32 -37.26 -0.92 -1.79
CA ASP A 32 -35.95 -0.28 -1.94
C ASP A 32 -36.06 1.19 -1.47
N ASP A 33 -35.44 1.50 -0.33
CA ASP A 33 -35.07 2.87 0.05
C ASP A 33 -33.55 2.87 0.28
N ALA A 34 -32.81 3.04 -0.81
CA ALA A 34 -31.37 3.22 -0.76
C ALA A 34 -31.07 4.64 -0.31
N GLY A 35 -30.51 4.73 0.89
CA GLY A 35 -30.26 5.96 1.61
C GLY A 35 -29.29 6.92 0.92
N ILE A 36 -29.69 8.18 0.93
CA ILE A 36 -28.81 9.34 0.88
C ILE A 36 -28.45 9.63 2.34
N VAL A 37 -27.17 9.54 2.69
CA VAL A 37 -26.64 10.13 3.93
C VAL A 37 -25.54 11.11 3.54
N GLU A 38 -25.93 12.39 3.52
CA GLU A 38 -25.05 13.51 3.81
C GLU A 38 -24.36 13.27 5.16
N ALA A 39 -23.07 13.53 5.22
CA ALA A 39 -22.36 13.74 6.47
C ALA A 39 -21.48 14.98 6.29
N GLU A 40 -21.99 16.08 6.82
CA GLU A 40 -21.29 17.31 7.14
C GLU A 40 -20.11 17.03 8.09
N ALA A 41 -19.01 17.77 7.91
CA ALA A 41 -18.01 17.97 8.94
C ALA A 41 -17.30 19.32 8.72
N GLU A 42 -17.93 20.40 9.22
CA GLU A 42 -17.23 21.59 9.72
C GLU A 42 -16.82 21.32 11.17
N GLU A 43 -15.54 21.42 11.52
CA GLU A 43 -14.85 22.61 12.06
C GLU A 43 -14.68 22.53 13.58
N ALA A 44 -13.44 22.39 14.04
CA ALA A 44 -12.94 22.91 15.31
C ALA A 44 -11.42 22.75 15.39
N ALA A 45 -10.67 23.86 15.30
CA ALA A 45 -9.68 24.28 16.30
C ALA A 45 -8.82 25.44 15.77
N ALA A 46 -9.17 26.64 16.18
CA ALA A 46 -8.31 27.82 16.12
C ALA A 46 -7.56 27.98 17.45
N ARG A 47 -6.22 27.95 17.40
CA ARG A 47 -5.28 28.76 18.21
C ARG A 47 -3.83 28.32 17.95
N ASP A 48 -3.04 29.18 17.33
CA ASP A 48 -1.91 29.87 17.99
C ASP A 48 -1.22 30.78 16.96
N ASP A 49 -1.41 32.08 17.13
CA ASP A 49 -0.56 33.15 16.60
C ASP A 49 0.66 33.24 17.53
N ASP A 50 1.89 33.08 17.01
CA ASP A 50 2.98 34.03 17.31
C ASP A 50 4.24 33.81 16.43
N ALA A 51 4.67 34.93 15.84
CA ALA A 51 6.02 35.31 15.40
C ALA A 51 6.85 34.40 14.45
N VAL A 52 6.79 34.72 13.15
CA VAL A 52 7.94 34.56 12.24
C VAL A 52 8.76 35.85 12.27
N THR A 53 9.91 35.81 12.93
CA THR A 53 11.00 36.78 12.71
C THR A 53 11.78 36.36 11.47
N THR A 54 11.71 37.19 10.44
CA THR A 54 12.65 37.19 9.32
C THR A 54 13.93 37.86 9.79
N GLU A 55 15.02 37.11 9.92
CA GLU A 55 16.36 37.68 9.93
C GLU A 55 17.12 37.20 8.69
N LEU A 56 17.67 38.20 8.00
CA LEU A 56 18.41 38.12 6.77
C LEU A 56 19.82 37.58 7.03
N ALA A 57 20.37 37.01 5.97
CA ALA A 57 21.73 36.50 5.85
C ALA A 57 22.81 37.48 6.33
N GLU A 58 23.84 36.92 6.97
CA GLU A 58 25.21 37.41 6.85
C GLU A 58 26.15 36.24 6.55
N ASP A 59 26.87 36.39 5.44
CA ASP A 59 27.96 35.55 4.97
C ASP A 59 29.17 35.61 5.92
N GLY A 60 29.91 34.50 6.02
CA GLY A 60 31.19 34.45 6.73
C GLY A 60 31.81 33.06 6.70
N GLU A 61 32.60 32.81 5.66
CA GLU A 61 33.43 31.64 5.42
C GLU A 61 34.40 31.34 6.57
N ASP A 62 34.54 30.06 6.94
CA ASP A 62 35.79 29.28 7.00
C ASP A 62 35.76 28.15 8.05
N GLY A 63 35.89 26.91 7.59
CA GLY A 63 35.77 25.77 8.50
C GLY A 63 35.80 24.42 7.80
N SER A 64 36.88 24.18 7.06
CA SER A 64 37.28 22.83 6.63
C SER A 64 37.34 21.88 7.83
N ALA A 65 36.28 21.10 8.04
CA ALA A 65 36.32 19.84 8.77
C ALA A 65 35.36 18.90 8.05
N GLY A 66 35.95 17.90 7.37
CA GLY A 66 35.18 16.87 6.70
C GLY A 66 34.31 16.11 7.70
N ASP A 67 33.01 16.17 7.48
CA ASP A 67 32.13 15.06 7.77
C ASP A 67 31.59 14.58 6.42
N SER A 68 32.43 13.88 5.66
CA SER A 68 31.91 12.91 4.72
C SER A 68 31.27 11.82 5.57
N THR A 69 30.02 12.02 5.99
CA THR A 69 29.12 10.90 6.25
C THR A 69 29.28 10.01 5.03
N THR A 70 29.92 8.86 5.19
CA THR A 70 30.23 7.91 4.13
C THR A 70 28.97 7.75 3.28
N GLU A 71 28.94 8.38 2.11
CA GLU A 71 27.94 8.08 1.09
C GLU A 71 28.26 6.65 0.66
N ASP A 72 27.68 5.69 1.38
CA ASP A 72 27.64 4.29 1.00
C ASP A 72 27.02 4.26 -0.39
N ASP A 73 27.86 4.17 -1.43
CA ASP A 73 27.42 4.03 -2.81
C ASP A 73 26.45 2.84 -2.86
N PRO A 74 25.15 3.09 -3.10
CA PRO A 74 24.15 2.03 -3.02
C PRO A 74 24.35 0.97 -4.13
N GLY A 75 25.18 1.27 -5.13
CA GLY A 75 25.47 0.40 -6.26
C GLY A 75 24.39 0.46 -7.34
N GLU A 76 24.43 -0.53 -8.23
CA GLU A 76 23.50 -0.63 -9.35
C GLU A 76 22.04 -0.83 -8.89
N THR A 77 21.08 -0.29 -9.64
CA THR A 77 19.66 -0.55 -9.39
C THR A 77 19.26 -1.90 -9.96
N LEU A 78 19.03 -2.86 -9.07
CA LEU A 78 18.63 -4.24 -9.45
C LEU A 78 17.13 -4.32 -9.73
N PHE A 79 16.31 -3.60 -8.95
CA PHE A 79 14.87 -3.63 -9.10
C PHE A 79 14.23 -2.30 -8.71
N TYR A 80 13.35 -1.79 -9.57
CA TYR A 80 12.61 -0.55 -9.32
C TYR A 80 11.15 -0.69 -9.73
N GLU A 81 10.24 -0.38 -8.80
CA GLU A 81 8.81 -0.33 -9.05
C GLU A 81 8.21 1.01 -8.59
N PRO A 82 7.64 1.82 -9.51
CA PRO A 82 6.97 3.06 -9.15
C PRO A 82 5.60 2.80 -8.49
N GLY A 83 5.33 3.53 -7.40
CA GLY A 83 4.20 3.24 -6.50
C GLY A 83 2.79 3.60 -6.98
N GLY A 84 2.65 4.35 -8.08
CA GLY A 84 1.33 4.83 -8.55
C GLY A 84 1.25 5.06 -10.06
N SER A 85 0.10 4.73 -10.65
CA SER A 85 -0.21 4.94 -12.07
C SER A 85 -0.83 6.32 -12.30
N TRP A 86 -0.28 7.10 -13.23
CA TRP A 86 -0.84 8.38 -13.69
C TRP A 86 -2.18 8.26 -14.45
N ALA A 87 -2.58 7.04 -14.79
CA ALA A 87 -3.71 6.78 -15.69
C ALA A 87 -4.98 7.54 -15.30
N LEU A 88 -5.34 7.57 -14.01
CA LEU A 88 -6.56 8.24 -13.57
C LEU A 88 -6.47 9.77 -13.69
N VAL A 89 -5.31 10.36 -13.41
CA VAL A 89 -5.06 11.80 -13.58
C VAL A 89 -5.12 12.18 -15.06
N VAL A 90 -4.54 11.34 -15.92
CA VAL A 90 -4.56 11.54 -17.39
C VAL A 90 -5.97 11.41 -17.95
N ILE A 91 -6.75 10.42 -17.51
CA ILE A 91 -8.14 10.23 -17.95
C ILE A 91 -9.02 11.39 -17.47
N GLY A 92 -8.92 11.79 -16.20
CA GLY A 92 -9.68 12.90 -15.64
C GLY A 92 -9.36 14.23 -16.31
N GLY A 93 -8.07 14.56 -16.43
CA GLY A 93 -7.61 15.75 -17.15
C GLY A 93 -7.99 15.71 -18.64
N GLY A 94 -7.91 14.53 -19.27
CA GLY A 94 -8.30 14.32 -20.66
C GLY A 94 -9.79 14.55 -20.92
N LEU A 95 -10.67 14.10 -20.02
CA LEU A 95 -12.12 14.35 -20.12
C LEU A 95 -12.46 15.85 -19.99
N ILE A 96 -11.82 16.55 -19.05
CA ILE A 96 -12.02 18.00 -18.89
C ILE A 96 -11.51 18.75 -20.12
N ALA A 97 -10.34 18.36 -20.64
CA ALA A 97 -9.80 18.92 -21.88
C ALA A 97 -10.72 18.65 -23.08
N ALA A 98 -11.33 17.46 -23.17
CA ALA A 98 -12.29 17.13 -24.22
C ALA A 98 -13.55 18.00 -24.15
N VAL A 99 -14.10 18.23 -22.95
CA VAL A 99 -15.23 19.16 -22.75
C VAL A 99 -14.82 20.59 -23.12
N ALA A 100 -13.62 21.03 -22.73
CA ALA A 100 -13.07 22.34 -23.10
C ALA A 100 -13.03 22.54 -24.62
N ILE A 101 -12.50 21.54 -25.33
CA ILE A 101 -12.42 21.54 -26.78
C ILE A 101 -13.83 21.62 -27.37
N MET A 102 -14.77 20.78 -26.91
CA MET A 102 -16.16 20.81 -27.37
C MET A 102 -16.82 22.18 -27.16
N GLU A 103 -16.58 22.83 -26.02
CA GLU A 103 -17.14 24.13 -25.69
C GLU A 103 -16.54 25.26 -26.55
N ILE A 104 -15.24 25.21 -26.84
CA ILE A 104 -14.54 26.16 -27.72
C ILE A 104 -15.03 26.06 -29.18
N LEU A 105 -15.31 24.84 -29.66
CA LEU A 105 -15.84 24.62 -31.02
C LEU A 105 -17.36 24.87 -31.14
N GLY A 106 -18.08 24.94 -30.02
CA GLY A 106 -19.52 25.16 -30.00
C GLY A 106 -19.93 26.62 -30.26
N PRO A 107 -21.19 26.88 -30.64
CA PRO A 107 -21.71 28.23 -30.86
C PRO A 107 -22.02 29.01 -29.57
N GLY A 108 -21.67 28.48 -28.40
CA GLY A 108 -21.99 29.02 -27.08
C GLY A 108 -20.88 29.88 -26.47
N ARG A 109 -21.20 30.59 -25.37
CA ARG A 109 -20.19 31.28 -24.57
C ARG A 109 -19.44 30.24 -23.73
N VAL A 110 -18.11 30.22 -23.84
CA VAL A 110 -17.26 29.32 -23.03
C VAL A 110 -17.24 29.78 -21.57
N HIS A 111 -17.59 28.88 -20.65
CA HIS A 111 -17.60 29.10 -19.21
C HIS A 111 -16.22 28.85 -18.60
N TRP A 112 -15.22 29.61 -19.08
CA TRP A 112 -13.83 29.53 -18.65
C TRP A 112 -13.62 29.46 -17.13
N PRO A 113 -14.33 30.24 -16.29
CA PRO A 113 -14.12 30.16 -14.84
C PRO A 113 -14.49 28.79 -14.27
N VAL A 114 -15.65 28.26 -14.68
CA VAL A 114 -16.16 26.97 -14.21
C VAL A 114 -15.21 25.86 -14.64
N LEU A 115 -14.82 25.85 -15.91
CA LEU A 115 -13.93 24.83 -16.47
C LEU A 115 -12.55 24.82 -15.81
N SER A 116 -12.01 26.00 -15.52
CA SER A 116 -10.71 26.15 -14.86
C SER A 116 -10.75 25.65 -13.42
N ILE A 117 -11.82 25.94 -12.67
CA ILE A 117 -11.99 25.45 -11.30
C ILE A 117 -12.04 23.92 -11.29
N PHE A 118 -12.86 23.31 -12.15
CA PHE A 118 -12.92 21.84 -12.25
C PHE A 118 -11.58 21.25 -12.67
N PHE A 119 -10.91 21.84 -13.66
CA PHE A 119 -9.57 21.40 -14.06
C PHE A 119 -8.59 21.40 -12.90
N VAL A 120 -8.51 22.50 -12.14
CA VAL A 120 -7.60 22.63 -11.00
C VAL A 120 -7.95 21.62 -9.90
N ILE A 121 -9.22 21.43 -9.59
CA ILE A 121 -9.65 20.45 -8.58
C ILE A 121 -9.25 19.04 -9.02
N PHE A 122 -9.61 18.59 -10.22
CA PHE A 122 -9.34 17.22 -10.65
C PHE A 122 -7.84 16.95 -10.85
N VAL A 123 -7.12 17.85 -11.51
CA VAL A 123 -5.69 17.69 -11.79
C VAL A 123 -4.87 17.90 -10.53
N GLY A 124 -5.14 18.96 -9.77
CA GLY A 124 -4.42 19.28 -8.54
C GLY A 124 -4.61 18.20 -7.47
N PHE A 125 -5.86 17.81 -7.21
CA PHE A 125 -6.15 16.75 -6.24
C PHE A 125 -5.58 15.39 -6.70
N GLY A 126 -5.75 15.04 -7.98
CA GLY A 126 -5.19 13.81 -8.54
C GLY A 126 -3.66 13.77 -8.45
N TRP A 127 -3.00 14.90 -8.66
CA TRP A 127 -1.55 15.03 -8.50
C TRP A 127 -1.12 14.83 -7.05
N LEU A 128 -1.82 15.45 -6.09
CA LEU A 128 -1.51 15.34 -4.66
C LEU A 128 -1.63 13.91 -4.15
N GLN A 129 -2.72 13.22 -4.52
CA GLN A 129 -2.92 11.80 -4.19
C GLN A 129 -1.80 10.92 -4.78
N LYS A 130 -1.41 11.19 -6.01
CA LYS A 130 -0.35 10.45 -6.70
C LYS A 130 1.03 10.72 -6.10
N ALA A 131 1.32 11.94 -5.67
CA ALA A 131 2.57 12.29 -5.01
C ALA A 131 2.73 11.52 -3.69
N ALA A 132 1.65 11.47 -2.89
CA ALA A 132 1.62 10.64 -1.69
C ALA A 132 1.82 9.15 -2.01
N ALA A 133 1.08 8.61 -2.97
CA ALA A 133 1.19 7.20 -3.35
C ALA A 133 2.59 6.83 -3.87
N GLN A 134 3.24 7.69 -4.66
CA GLN A 134 4.58 7.41 -5.15
C GLN A 134 5.63 7.43 -4.05
N ARG A 135 5.50 8.32 -3.06
CA ARG A 135 6.46 8.41 -1.96
C ARG A 135 6.38 7.20 -1.02
N HIS A 136 5.17 6.71 -0.75
CA HIS A 136 4.94 5.65 0.24
C HIS A 136 4.82 4.24 -0.36
N VAL A 137 4.59 4.11 -1.66
CA VAL A 137 4.37 2.81 -2.32
C VAL A 137 5.44 2.50 -3.38
N SER A 138 6.58 3.20 -3.37
CA SER A 138 7.73 2.87 -4.23
C SER A 138 8.61 1.77 -3.64
N VAL A 139 9.12 0.90 -4.50
CA VAL A 139 10.14 -0.08 -4.15
C VAL A 139 11.38 0.20 -4.97
N HIS A 140 12.52 0.28 -4.31
CA HIS A 140 13.81 0.43 -4.98
C HIS A 140 14.84 -0.45 -4.27
N LEU A 141 15.29 -1.48 -4.97
CA LEU A 141 16.34 -2.38 -4.55
C LEU A 141 17.60 -2.04 -5.35
N THR A 142 18.66 -1.84 -4.60
CA THR A 142 20.02 -1.67 -5.10
C THR A 142 20.86 -2.83 -4.59
N GLU A 143 22.14 -2.85 -4.94
CA GLU A 143 23.06 -3.90 -4.52
C GLU A 143 23.31 -3.91 -3.00
N THR A 144 23.18 -2.77 -2.31
CA THR A 144 23.44 -2.68 -0.86
C THR A 144 22.28 -2.16 -0.03
N THR A 145 21.25 -1.57 -0.65
CA THR A 145 20.09 -1.03 0.05
C THR A 145 18.76 -1.46 -0.55
N LEU A 146 17.76 -1.61 0.32
CA LEU A 146 16.36 -1.82 -0.02
C LEU A 146 15.54 -0.64 0.51
N ARG A 147 14.94 0.13 -0.38
CA ARG A 147 13.98 1.18 -0.07
C ARG A 147 12.55 0.71 -0.34
N GLN A 148 11.72 0.81 0.69
CA GLN A 148 10.32 0.40 0.71
C GLN A 148 9.50 1.59 1.24
N GLY A 149 8.77 2.25 0.34
CA GLY A 149 8.04 3.48 0.66
C GLY A 149 8.95 4.57 1.26
N ALA A 150 8.68 4.92 2.52
CA ALA A 150 9.44 5.92 3.26
C ALA A 150 10.70 5.37 3.97
N GLN A 151 10.85 4.04 4.08
CA GLN A 151 11.93 3.42 4.83
C GLN A 151 13.02 2.86 3.91
N THR A 152 14.28 3.15 4.21
CA THR A 152 15.44 2.53 3.56
C THR A 152 16.17 1.65 4.58
N VAL A 153 16.50 0.43 4.17
CA VAL A 153 17.16 -0.59 4.99
C VAL A 153 18.40 -1.07 4.24
N LYS A 154 19.55 -1.19 4.92
CA LYS A 154 20.74 -1.80 4.33
C LYS A 154 20.51 -3.32 4.20
N LEU A 155 20.88 -3.91 3.07
CA LEU A 155 20.86 -5.35 2.86
C LEU A 155 21.71 -6.07 3.91
N ALA A 156 22.80 -5.44 4.34
CA ALA A 156 23.62 -5.94 5.44
C ALA A 156 22.85 -6.06 6.76
N ASP A 157 21.77 -5.31 6.99
CA ASP A 157 20.96 -5.37 8.22
C ASP A 157 19.87 -6.43 8.16
N ILE A 158 19.66 -7.04 7.00
CA ILE A 158 18.80 -8.20 6.84
C ILE A 158 19.61 -9.43 7.24
N ALA A 159 19.08 -10.23 8.16
CA ALA A 159 19.68 -11.49 8.58
C ALA A 159 19.28 -12.64 7.65
N GLU A 160 18.01 -12.70 7.28
CA GLU A 160 17.44 -13.79 6.49
C GLU A 160 16.26 -13.31 5.65
N VAL A 161 16.14 -13.86 4.43
CA VAL A 161 14.99 -13.68 3.55
C VAL A 161 14.23 -15.00 3.50
N TYR A 162 12.93 -14.99 3.81
CA TYR A 162 12.11 -16.19 3.85
C TYR A 162 11.63 -16.60 2.45
N PRO A 163 11.55 -17.91 2.16
CA PRO A 163 10.99 -18.40 0.90
C PRO A 163 9.48 -18.12 0.83
N GLU A 164 8.94 -18.26 -0.38
CA GLU A 164 7.49 -18.25 -0.59
C GLU A 164 6.83 -19.35 0.26
N ASN A 165 5.77 -18.99 0.99
CA ASN A 165 5.01 -19.99 1.71
C ASN A 165 4.11 -20.75 0.72
N ARG A 166 4.45 -22.02 0.50
CA ARG A 166 3.66 -22.96 -0.33
C ARG A 166 2.81 -23.92 0.52
N GLY A 167 2.87 -23.77 1.84
CA GLY A 167 2.09 -24.55 2.78
C GLY A 167 0.63 -24.10 2.83
N ARG A 168 -0.22 -24.92 3.44
CA ARG A 168 -1.62 -24.56 3.75
C ARG A 168 -1.72 -23.69 5.01
N GLU A 169 -0.70 -23.73 5.86
CA GLU A 169 -0.63 -22.96 7.10
C GLU A 169 0.00 -21.60 6.84
N HIS A 170 -0.48 -20.58 7.54
CA HIS A 170 0.03 -19.22 7.40
C HIS A 170 1.42 -19.11 8.04
N ALA A 171 2.41 -18.60 7.30
CA ALA A 171 3.74 -18.41 7.87
C ALA A 171 3.71 -17.23 8.84
N LYS A 172 4.48 -17.33 9.93
CA LYS A 172 4.56 -16.28 10.96
C LYS A 172 4.92 -14.90 10.40
N TRP A 173 5.69 -14.86 9.32
CA TRP A 173 6.11 -13.60 8.68
C TRP A 173 5.00 -12.93 7.87
N GLU A 174 3.97 -13.66 7.42
CA GLU A 174 2.87 -13.08 6.64
C GLU A 174 1.97 -12.15 7.48
N SER A 175 2.04 -12.25 8.80
CA SER A 175 1.37 -11.36 9.75
C SER A 175 2.29 -10.31 10.36
N ALA A 176 3.56 -10.24 9.95
CA ALA A 176 4.51 -9.26 10.47
C ALA A 176 4.30 -7.85 9.89
N LEU A 177 4.90 -6.84 10.50
CA LEU A 177 4.80 -5.45 10.01
C LEU A 177 5.42 -5.29 8.62
N ALA A 178 4.79 -4.51 7.76
CA ALA A 178 5.37 -4.21 6.45
C ALA A 178 6.48 -3.16 6.58
N LEU A 179 7.56 -3.35 5.83
CA LEU A 179 8.61 -2.35 5.68
C LEU A 179 8.02 -1.10 5.02
N GLY A 180 8.51 0.07 5.41
CA GLY A 180 7.98 1.36 4.96
C GLY A 180 7.01 2.02 5.93
N GLU A 181 7.09 1.68 7.23
CA GLU A 181 6.25 2.23 8.31
C GLU A 181 4.75 1.90 8.15
N LEU A 182 4.46 0.75 7.53
CA LEU A 182 3.10 0.33 7.23
C LEU A 182 2.68 -0.85 8.13
N PRO A 183 1.45 -0.83 8.68
CA PRO A 183 0.97 -1.93 9.50
C PRO A 183 0.77 -3.22 8.70
N ALA A 184 0.56 -3.12 7.38
CA ALA A 184 0.32 -4.24 6.49
C ALA A 184 0.81 -3.95 5.06
N VAL A 185 0.91 -5.00 4.24
CA VAL A 185 1.32 -4.91 2.83
C VAL A 185 0.30 -4.08 2.02
N PRO A 186 0.75 -3.12 1.18
CA PRO A 186 -0.14 -2.32 0.34
C PRO A 186 -1.06 -3.16 -0.57
N ARG A 187 -2.24 -2.62 -0.89
CA ARG A 187 -3.19 -3.30 -1.79
C ARG A 187 -2.54 -3.62 -3.14
N ARG A 188 -2.89 -4.78 -3.71
CA ARG A 188 -2.36 -5.29 -4.99
C ARG A 188 -0.83 -5.51 -4.98
N ARG A 189 -0.24 -5.79 -3.83
CA ARG A 189 1.16 -6.19 -3.64
C ARG A 189 1.20 -7.46 -2.80
N LYS A 190 2.31 -8.19 -2.87
CA LYS A 190 2.54 -9.40 -2.07
C LYS A 190 3.76 -9.21 -1.19
N GLY A 191 3.73 -9.81 0.00
CA GLY A 191 4.81 -9.75 0.98
C GLY A 191 5.91 -10.79 0.74
N VAL A 192 7.13 -10.44 1.12
CA VAL A 192 8.28 -11.32 1.29
C VAL A 192 8.75 -11.15 2.73
N GLY A 193 8.73 -12.24 3.50
CA GLY A 193 9.23 -12.21 4.87
C GLY A 193 10.72 -11.92 4.90
N VAL A 194 11.12 -10.98 5.75
CA VAL A 194 12.52 -10.70 6.05
C VAL A 194 12.72 -10.66 7.55
N ARG A 195 13.84 -11.22 8.01
CA ARG A 195 14.29 -11.13 9.40
C ARG A 195 15.42 -10.13 9.46
N MET A 196 15.28 -9.14 10.32
CA MET A 196 16.30 -8.13 10.59
C MET A 196 17.36 -8.68 11.55
N LYS A 197 18.56 -8.08 11.55
CA LYS A 197 19.65 -8.42 12.47
C LYS A 197 19.30 -8.25 13.94
N ASP A 198 18.40 -7.31 14.25
CA ASP A 198 17.85 -7.12 15.60
C ASP A 198 16.84 -8.21 16.01
N GLY A 199 16.58 -9.17 15.12
CA GLY A 199 15.65 -10.28 15.32
C GLY A 199 14.21 -9.94 14.97
N LYS A 200 13.89 -8.70 14.58
CA LYS A 200 12.54 -8.32 14.19
C LYS A 200 12.14 -8.98 12.88
N LEU A 201 10.90 -9.43 12.83
CA LEU A 201 10.29 -9.98 11.63
C LEU A 201 9.54 -8.85 10.93
N ALA A 202 9.74 -8.70 9.62
CA ALA A 202 9.08 -7.71 8.80
C ALA A 202 8.70 -8.31 7.43
N GLN A 203 7.87 -7.58 6.69
CA GLN A 203 7.47 -7.93 5.33
C GLN A 203 7.97 -6.86 4.36
N ALA A 204 8.94 -7.23 3.53
CA ALA A 204 9.20 -6.48 2.30
C ALA A 204 8.04 -6.74 1.33
N TRP A 205 7.80 -5.87 0.35
CA TRP A 205 6.70 -6.05 -0.58
C TRP A 205 7.05 -5.56 -1.97
N ALA A 206 6.37 -6.14 -2.98
CA ALA A 206 6.49 -5.75 -4.37
C ALA A 206 5.23 -6.16 -5.15
N ARG A 207 5.05 -5.62 -6.35
CA ARG A 207 3.98 -6.03 -7.27
C ARG A 207 4.36 -7.31 -7.96
N ASP A 208 5.57 -7.37 -8.50
CA ASP A 208 6.21 -8.58 -8.99
C ASP A 208 7.06 -9.20 -7.88
N VAL A 209 6.39 -9.97 -7.01
CA VAL A 209 7.03 -10.55 -5.82
C VAL A 209 8.04 -11.63 -6.17
N ASP A 210 7.87 -12.31 -7.30
CA ASP A 210 8.70 -13.44 -7.67
C ASP A 210 10.04 -12.94 -8.20
N ARG A 211 10.00 -11.93 -9.08
CA ARG A 211 11.22 -11.22 -9.49
C ARG A 211 11.89 -10.54 -8.30
N PHE A 212 11.12 -9.79 -7.50
CA PHE A 212 11.67 -9.08 -6.34
C PHE A 212 12.36 -10.03 -5.36
N ARG A 213 11.77 -11.21 -5.06
CA ARG A 213 12.35 -12.18 -4.14
C ARG A 213 13.67 -12.73 -4.67
N SER A 214 13.76 -13.05 -5.95
CA SER A 214 15.00 -13.54 -6.57
C SER A 214 16.12 -12.51 -6.46
N GLU A 215 15.86 -11.28 -6.91
CA GLU A 215 16.83 -10.16 -6.88
C GLU A 215 17.26 -9.84 -5.44
N LEU A 216 16.29 -9.77 -4.50
CA LEU A 216 16.56 -9.52 -3.09
C LEU A 216 17.43 -10.61 -2.47
N THR A 217 17.15 -11.87 -2.79
CA THR A 217 17.91 -13.01 -2.25
C THR A 217 19.33 -13.01 -2.81
N GLU A 218 19.50 -12.76 -4.11
CA GLU A 218 20.80 -12.67 -4.77
C GLU A 218 21.64 -11.52 -4.20
N ALA A 219 21.06 -10.32 -4.10
CA ALA A 219 21.74 -9.15 -3.53
C ALA A 219 22.12 -9.38 -2.06
N HIS A 220 21.22 -9.95 -1.25
CA HIS A 220 21.50 -10.30 0.14
C HIS A 220 22.67 -11.29 0.26
N LEU A 221 22.68 -12.33 -0.58
CA LEU A 221 23.78 -13.28 -0.62
C LEU A 221 25.10 -12.63 -1.05
N ALA A 222 25.07 -11.74 -2.06
CA ALA A 222 26.25 -11.01 -2.52
C ALA A 222 26.87 -10.16 -1.40
N VAL A 223 26.05 -9.40 -0.67
CA VAL A 223 26.47 -8.59 0.48
C VAL A 223 27.03 -9.48 1.59
N LYS A 224 26.38 -10.62 1.88
CA LYS A 224 26.86 -11.58 2.88
C LYS A 224 28.21 -12.19 2.52
N MET A 225 28.50 -12.35 1.23
CA MET A 225 29.78 -12.80 0.70
C MET A 225 30.83 -11.69 0.63
N GLY A 226 30.48 -10.45 0.98
CA GLY A 226 31.39 -9.30 1.00
C GLY A 226 31.69 -8.73 -0.39
N LEU A 227 30.83 -8.98 -1.38
CA LEU A 227 30.97 -8.40 -2.71
C LEU A 227 30.68 -6.89 -2.64
N THR A 228 31.60 -6.09 -3.16
CA THR A 228 31.43 -4.64 -3.22
C THR A 228 30.45 -4.27 -4.33
N PRO A 229 29.57 -3.26 -4.11
CA PRO A 229 28.69 -2.77 -5.16
C PRO A 229 29.47 -2.37 -6.42
N ARG A 230 28.91 -2.72 -7.57
CA ARG A 230 29.41 -2.34 -8.87
C ARG A 230 29.09 -0.85 -9.03
N LYS A 231 30.13 -0.02 -9.00
CA LYS A 231 30.01 1.42 -9.19
C LYS A 231 29.27 1.67 -10.50
N HIS A 232 28.19 2.46 -10.45
CA HIS A 232 27.47 2.86 -11.64
C HIS A 232 28.47 3.52 -12.60
N SER A 233 28.78 2.85 -13.71
CA SER A 233 29.66 3.40 -14.75
C SER A 233 28.86 4.43 -15.53
N GLY A 234 28.61 5.58 -14.90
CA GLY A 234 28.01 6.76 -15.52
C GLY A 234 29.03 7.59 -16.31
N ASP A 235 29.97 6.94 -16.98
CA ASP A 235 30.94 7.60 -17.86
C ASP A 235 31.25 6.64 -19.03
N GLY A 236 30.62 6.90 -20.17
CA GLY A 236 30.71 6.01 -21.33
C GLY A 236 29.51 6.03 -22.28
N ALA A 237 28.93 7.21 -22.53
CA ALA A 237 28.12 7.44 -23.72
C ALA A 237 28.16 8.94 -24.11
N ASP A 238 29.31 9.35 -24.66
CA ASP A 238 29.35 10.41 -25.68
C ASP A 238 28.51 9.99 -26.89
N SER A 239 27.66 10.89 -27.39
CA SER A 239 27.56 11.34 -28.81
C SER A 239 26.25 12.08 -29.07
#